data_AF-A0A556TXE5-F1
#
_entry.id   AF-A0A556TXE5-F1
#
_cell.length_a   1.000
_cell.length_b   1.000
_cell.length_c   1.000
_cell.angle_alpha   90.00
_cell.angle_beta   90.00
_cell.angle_gamma   90.00
#
_symmetry.space_group_name_H-M   'P 1'
#
loop_
_entity.id
_entity.type
_entity.pdbx_description
1 polymer ?
#
loop_
_entity_poly.entity_id
_entity_poly.type
_entity_poly.pdbx_seq_one_letter_code
_entity_poly.pdbx_strand_id
1 'polypeptide(L)'
;MEADNMMSNGQEKVALNGEPAFKRSRETRGTESLRNSREPQNKVTVVLGAQWGDEGKGKVVDLLAMDADIVCRCQGGNNAGHTVVVDKVEYDFHLLPSGVLNKKAVSFIGNGVVIHLPGLFEEAEKNSQKGSGLQGWEERLKISDRAHIVFNFHQAVDGLQEQQRQQQAGKNLGTTKKGIGPAYSSKAARNGLRVCDLVSDFSVFSENFRVLASHFQTMFPSLNIDVEGELEQLKNYAERLRPLVTDGVYFMHKALTGPSKKILVEGANAALLDIDFGTYPFVTSSNCTVGGVCTGLGVPPSHIGRVYGVVKAYTTRVGVGAFPTEQDNEIGDLLQSRGREFGVTTGRRRRCGIALTKLDILDTLSEIKVGVAYTVDDKPLDSFPANMDVLTKVVVTYETLPGWCCSTEGARTLDDLPPQAQDYIHFIESFLEVPEVFKRRAKAMQKRHTGMVRQGKEGHRYVMARQRQGTDMVQDGKAKGRHRYGTVRQGKAKGRHRYGAVQQDKGKTKERHREGTIRQGKRKAQGQYHAARQDKGKVQ
;
A
#
# COMPACT_ATOMS: atom_id res chain seq x y z
N MET A 1 -29.18 2.35 48.33
CA MET A 1 -29.11 1.52 49.55
C MET A 1 -29.76 0.20 49.20
N GLU A 2 -29.01 -0.88 49.38
CA GLU A 2 -29.47 -2.26 49.24
C GLU A 2 -30.62 -2.55 50.22
N ALA A 3 -31.55 -3.43 49.82
CA ALA A 3 -32.02 -4.54 50.63
C ALA A 3 -33.06 -5.39 49.87
N ASP A 4 -32.57 -6.53 49.39
CA ASP A 4 -33.13 -7.87 49.39
C ASP A 4 -34.61 -8.16 49.79
N ASN A 5 -35.20 -9.02 48.95
CA ASN A 5 -36.03 -10.22 49.23
C ASN A 5 -37.29 -10.11 50.11
N MET A 6 -38.44 -10.57 49.59
CA MET A 6 -39.01 -11.93 49.82
C MET A 6 -40.51 -12.05 49.43
N MET A 7 -40.87 -13.23 48.87
CA MET A 7 -42.18 -13.94 48.95
C MET A 7 -43.38 -13.32 48.17
N SER A 8 -44.32 -14.05 47.56
CA SER A 8 -44.55 -15.47 47.29
C SER A 8 -45.75 -15.59 46.32
N ASN A 9 -45.84 -16.72 45.60
CA ASN A 9 -47.04 -17.47 45.19
C ASN A 9 -48.31 -16.67 44.82
N GLY A 10 -48.79 -16.63 43.57
CA GLY A 10 -49.04 -17.78 42.70
C GLY A 10 -50.49 -18.26 42.86
N GLN A 11 -51.37 -17.89 41.93
CA GLN A 11 -52.48 -18.74 41.48
C GLN A 11 -53.00 -18.30 40.11
N GLU A 12 -52.99 -19.28 39.19
CA GLU A 12 -53.30 -19.21 37.77
C GLU A 12 -54.81 -19.05 37.49
N LYS A 13 -55.14 -18.39 36.36
CA LYS A 13 -56.44 -18.56 35.68
C LYS A 13 -56.26 -19.50 34.50
N VAL A 14 -57.06 -20.56 34.49
CA VAL A 14 -57.16 -21.59 33.44
C VAL A 14 -57.94 -21.04 32.24
N ALA A 15 -57.46 -21.36 31.04
CA ALA A 15 -58.07 -21.04 29.75
C ALA A 15 -59.07 -22.13 29.31
N LEU A 16 -60.17 -21.70 28.69
CA LEU A 16 -61.18 -22.55 28.05
C LEU A 16 -60.66 -23.07 26.70
N ASN A 17 -60.94 -24.37 26.47
CA ASN A 17 -60.92 -25.08 25.19
C ASN A 17 -59.56 -25.55 24.64
N GLY A 18 -59.07 -26.67 25.20
CA GLY A 18 -58.94 -27.91 24.41
C GLY A 18 -57.60 -28.22 23.72
N GLU A 19 -56.52 -28.39 24.49
CA GLU A 19 -55.66 -29.60 24.52
C GLU A 19 -54.55 -29.46 25.60
N PRO A 20 -54.30 -30.45 26.48
CA PRO A 20 -53.33 -30.31 27.57
C PRO A 20 -51.89 -30.61 27.12
N ALA A 21 -50.98 -29.69 27.46
CA ALA A 21 -49.54 -29.82 27.31
C ALA A 21 -48.99 -31.06 28.04
N PHE A 22 -48.33 -31.96 27.29
CA PHE A 22 -47.61 -33.09 27.86
C PHE A 22 -46.36 -32.60 28.63
N LYS A 23 -46.40 -32.65 29.96
CA LYS A 23 -45.21 -32.52 30.82
C LYS A 23 -44.31 -33.75 30.60
N ARG A 24 -43.18 -33.58 29.91
CA ARG A 24 -42.10 -34.59 29.91
C ARG A 24 -41.32 -34.51 31.22
N SER A 25 -41.08 -35.68 31.80
CA SER A 25 -40.33 -35.92 33.03
C SER A 25 -38.91 -35.37 32.96
N ARG A 26 -38.47 -34.79 34.08
CA ARG A 26 -37.14 -34.24 34.29
C ARG A 26 -36.17 -35.40 34.55
N GLU A 27 -35.70 -36.05 33.50
CA GLU A 27 -34.48 -36.85 33.58
C GLU A 27 -33.28 -35.90 33.65
N THR A 28 -32.59 -35.90 34.78
CA THR A 28 -31.25 -35.33 34.97
C THR A 28 -30.26 -36.07 34.07
N ARG A 29 -30.26 -35.75 32.77
CA ARG A 29 -29.07 -35.92 31.93
C ARG A 29 -28.20 -34.71 32.19
N GLY A 30 -27.01 -34.94 32.73
CA GLY A 30 -25.98 -33.93 32.83
C GLY A 30 -25.87 -33.21 31.49
N THR A 31 -26.19 -31.92 31.47
CA THR A 31 -25.76 -31.05 30.38
C THR A 31 -24.25 -30.99 30.48
N GLU A 32 -23.58 -31.95 29.86
CA GLU A 32 -22.26 -31.70 29.31
C GLU A 32 -22.41 -30.44 28.47
N SER A 33 -21.85 -29.35 28.99
CA SER A 33 -21.59 -28.14 28.26
C SER A 33 -21.02 -28.54 26.90
N LEU A 34 -21.77 -28.35 25.81
CA LEU A 34 -21.30 -28.40 24.42
C LEU A 34 -20.23 -27.33 24.10
N ARG A 35 -19.60 -26.76 25.13
CA ARG A 35 -18.42 -25.92 25.06
C ARG A 35 -17.31 -26.57 25.89
N ASN A 36 -16.62 -27.52 25.28
CA ASN A 36 -15.25 -27.94 25.62
C ASN A 36 -14.68 -28.53 24.32
N SER A 37 -13.57 -28.08 23.76
CA SER A 37 -12.31 -27.58 24.33
C SER A 37 -11.95 -26.17 23.83
N ARG A 38 -11.42 -25.28 24.71
CA ARG A 38 -10.82 -24.02 24.24
C ARG A 38 -9.44 -24.30 23.64
N GLU A 39 -9.42 -24.78 22.39
CA GLU A 39 -8.26 -24.69 21.51
C GLU A 39 -7.85 -23.21 21.31
N PRO A 40 -6.55 -22.92 21.04
CA PRO A 40 -6.04 -21.55 21.01
C PRO A 40 -6.78 -20.70 19.97
N GLN A 41 -7.45 -19.64 20.43
CA GLN A 41 -7.96 -18.59 19.55
C GLN A 41 -6.80 -17.72 19.08
N ASN A 42 -6.21 -18.09 17.94
CA ASN A 42 -5.09 -17.35 17.36
C ASN A 42 -5.46 -15.88 17.20
N LYS A 43 -4.51 -15.02 17.56
CA LYS A 43 -4.63 -13.58 17.38
C LYS A 43 -3.79 -13.14 16.20
N VAL A 44 -4.31 -12.17 15.46
CA VAL A 44 -3.64 -11.57 14.33
C VAL A 44 -2.71 -10.45 14.81
N THR A 45 -1.46 -10.48 14.34
CA THR A 45 -0.52 -9.37 14.50
C THR A 45 -0.57 -8.47 13.27
N VAL A 46 -0.72 -7.17 13.46
CA VAL A 46 -0.93 -6.20 12.38
C VAL A 46 0.22 -5.20 12.35
N VAL A 47 0.69 -4.85 11.15
CA VAL A 47 1.65 -3.76 10.92
C VAL A 47 1.00 -2.71 10.03
N LEU A 48 0.82 -1.49 10.55
CA LEU A 48 0.18 -0.36 9.86
C LEU A 48 1.11 0.85 9.82
N GLY A 49 0.87 1.75 8.85
CA GLY A 49 1.62 3.00 8.74
C GLY A 49 0.88 4.06 9.54
N ALA A 50 1.58 4.84 10.35
CA ALA A 50 0.96 5.81 11.22
C ALA A 50 0.79 7.20 10.58
N GLN A 51 1.34 7.43 9.36
CA GLN A 51 1.43 8.75 8.75
C GLN A 51 0.83 8.74 7.33
N TRP A 52 1.55 9.24 6.32
CA TRP A 52 1.14 9.27 4.90
C TRP A 52 1.87 8.23 4.03
N GLY A 53 2.34 7.13 4.62
CA GLY A 53 3.04 6.07 3.90
C GLY A 53 4.56 6.25 3.94
N ASP A 54 5.27 5.28 3.35
CA ASP A 54 6.73 5.27 3.24
C ASP A 54 7.51 5.27 4.58
N GLU A 55 6.87 4.80 5.65
CA GLU A 55 7.45 4.71 7.00
C GLU A 55 8.43 3.54 7.18
N GLY A 56 8.65 2.76 6.13
CA GLY A 56 9.50 1.56 6.20
C GLY A 56 8.80 0.34 6.82
N LYS A 57 7.47 0.26 6.73
CA LYS A 57 6.67 -0.90 7.17
C LYS A 57 7.25 -2.24 6.70
N GLY A 58 7.71 -2.29 5.45
CA GLY A 58 8.32 -3.49 4.86
C GLY A 58 9.38 -4.10 5.77
N LYS A 59 10.27 -3.29 6.37
CA LYS A 59 11.32 -3.78 7.28
C LYS A 59 10.77 -4.44 8.55
N VAL A 60 9.67 -3.90 9.09
CA VAL A 60 9.01 -4.47 10.28
C VAL A 60 8.27 -5.76 9.90
N VAL A 61 7.62 -5.77 8.73
CA VAL A 61 6.97 -6.96 8.19
C VAL A 61 7.98 -8.06 7.92
N ASP A 62 9.12 -7.76 7.29
CA ASP A 62 10.19 -8.72 7.02
C ASP A 62 10.70 -9.38 8.29
N LEU A 63 10.93 -8.59 9.35
CA LEU A 63 11.37 -9.09 10.64
C LEU A 63 10.35 -10.06 11.27
N LEU A 64 9.06 -9.71 11.19
CA LEU A 64 7.98 -10.51 11.78
C LEU A 64 7.60 -11.72 10.91
N ALA A 65 7.77 -11.62 9.59
CA ALA A 65 7.39 -12.64 8.62
C ALA A 65 8.28 -13.88 8.69
N MET A 66 9.51 -13.76 9.20
CA MET A 66 10.43 -14.91 9.41
C MET A 66 9.80 -15.99 10.30
N ASP A 67 9.02 -15.56 11.29
CA ASP A 67 8.41 -16.41 12.30
C ASP A 67 6.91 -16.67 12.04
N ALA A 68 6.33 -16.10 10.97
CA ALA A 68 4.90 -16.19 10.69
C ALA A 68 4.54 -17.49 9.96
N ASP A 69 3.38 -18.07 10.30
CA ASP A 69 2.79 -19.19 9.58
C ASP A 69 1.93 -18.71 8.41
N ILE A 70 1.31 -17.52 8.56
CA ILE A 70 0.49 -16.89 7.53
C ILE A 70 0.81 -15.40 7.46
N VAL A 71 1.03 -14.87 6.26
CA VAL A 71 1.20 -13.43 6.00
C VAL A 71 0.11 -12.94 5.06
N CYS A 72 -0.71 -12.00 5.52
CA CYS A 72 -1.89 -11.55 4.82
C CYS A 72 -1.77 -10.11 4.32
N ARG A 73 -2.39 -9.82 3.18
CA ARG A 73 -2.76 -8.47 2.74
C ARG A 73 -4.27 -8.31 2.85
N CYS A 74 -4.75 -7.26 3.51
CA CYS A 74 -6.19 -7.08 3.77
C CYS A 74 -6.86 -6.01 2.92
N GLN A 75 -6.11 -5.10 2.29
CA GLN A 75 -6.66 -3.95 1.57
C GLN A 75 -5.69 -3.41 0.51
N GLY A 76 -6.20 -2.50 -0.32
CA GLY A 76 -5.42 -1.76 -1.31
C GLY A 76 -5.30 -2.54 -2.60
N GLY A 77 -4.25 -2.29 -3.36
CA GLY A 77 -3.88 -3.06 -4.55
C GLY A 77 -2.38 -2.93 -4.84
N ASN A 78 -2.00 -2.82 -6.11
CA ASN A 78 -0.61 -2.60 -6.54
C ASN A 78 -0.14 -1.13 -6.46
N ASN A 79 -0.83 -0.29 -5.67
CA ASN A 79 -0.51 1.12 -5.47
C ASN A 79 0.45 1.39 -4.30
N ALA A 80 0.59 0.42 -3.38
CA ALA A 80 1.66 0.39 -2.40
C ALA A 80 2.70 -0.64 -2.85
N GLY A 81 3.96 -0.41 -2.50
CA GLY A 81 5.00 -1.40 -2.69
C GLY A 81 6.17 -1.19 -1.75
N HIS A 82 6.93 -2.25 -1.54
CA HIS A 82 8.15 -2.22 -0.75
C HIS A 82 9.17 -3.23 -1.28
N THR A 83 10.43 -2.91 -1.06
CA THR A 83 11.55 -3.76 -1.43
C THR A 83 12.01 -4.55 -0.20
N VAL A 84 12.19 -5.86 -0.38
CA VAL A 84 12.67 -6.80 0.62
C VAL A 84 13.97 -7.42 0.13
N VAL A 85 14.95 -7.58 1.01
CA VAL A 85 16.26 -8.10 0.60
C VAL A 85 16.61 -9.36 1.37
N VAL A 86 16.82 -10.44 0.62
CA VAL A 86 17.11 -11.79 1.13
C VAL A 86 18.34 -12.32 0.41
N ASP A 87 19.34 -12.80 1.16
CA ASP A 87 20.61 -13.32 0.60
C ASP A 87 21.27 -12.36 -0.42
N LYS A 88 21.14 -11.04 -0.21
CA LYS A 88 21.60 -9.94 -1.10
C LYS A 88 20.83 -9.78 -2.42
N VAL A 89 19.71 -10.47 -2.59
CA VAL A 89 18.79 -10.29 -3.73
C VAL A 89 17.65 -9.36 -3.32
N GLU A 90 17.37 -8.35 -4.14
CA GLU A 90 16.31 -7.36 -3.88
C GLU A 90 15.01 -7.76 -4.59
N TYR A 91 13.97 -8.05 -3.83
CA TYR A 91 12.63 -8.38 -4.32
C TYR A 91 11.70 -7.18 -4.13
N ASP A 92 10.89 -6.85 -5.14
CA ASP A 92 9.98 -5.71 -5.10
C ASP A 92 8.54 -6.21 -5.08
N PHE A 93 7.83 -5.97 -3.99
CA PHE A 93 6.47 -6.45 -3.82
C PHE A 93 5.46 -5.30 -3.92
N HIS A 94 4.31 -5.58 -4.54
CA HIS A 94 3.19 -4.66 -4.68
C HIS A 94 1.87 -5.33 -4.25
N LEU A 95 1.47 -6.43 -4.89
CA LEU A 95 0.30 -7.23 -4.55
C LEU A 95 0.64 -8.48 -3.73
N LEU A 96 1.76 -9.14 -4.03
CA LEU A 96 2.16 -10.32 -3.27
C LEU A 96 2.52 -9.91 -1.84
N PRO A 97 1.95 -10.57 -0.82
CA PRO A 97 2.45 -10.39 0.54
C PRO A 97 3.92 -10.80 0.60
N SER A 98 4.76 -9.98 1.22
CA SER A 98 6.22 -10.22 1.30
C SER A 98 6.61 -11.51 2.02
N GLY A 99 5.69 -12.05 2.83
CA GLY A 99 5.79 -13.39 3.40
C GLY A 99 5.98 -14.52 2.38
N VAL A 100 5.75 -14.26 1.08
CA VAL A 100 5.99 -15.23 0.01
C VAL A 100 7.47 -15.60 -0.15
N LEU A 101 8.39 -14.87 0.47
CA LEU A 101 9.80 -15.28 0.57
C LEU A 101 10.07 -16.30 1.69
N ASN A 102 9.18 -16.42 2.67
CA ASN A 102 9.29 -17.44 3.70
C ASN A 102 8.68 -18.76 3.19
N LYS A 103 9.54 -19.74 2.90
CA LYS A 103 9.14 -21.05 2.38
C LYS A 103 8.24 -21.85 3.32
N LYS A 104 8.16 -21.49 4.61
CA LYS A 104 7.31 -22.13 5.62
C LYS A 104 5.98 -21.42 5.82
N ALA A 105 5.82 -20.20 5.30
CA ALA A 105 4.61 -19.40 5.46
C ALA A 105 3.68 -19.53 4.26
N VAL A 106 2.39 -19.39 4.52
CA VAL A 106 1.36 -19.18 3.49
C VAL A 106 1.12 -17.68 3.33
N SER A 107 1.21 -17.17 2.11
CA SER A 107 0.76 -15.82 1.78
C SER A 107 -0.72 -15.82 1.44
N PHE A 108 -1.46 -14.84 1.95
CA PHE A 108 -2.90 -14.72 1.71
C PHE A 108 -3.29 -13.32 1.25
N ILE A 109 -4.02 -13.22 0.13
CA ILE A 109 -4.62 -11.97 -0.35
C ILE A 109 -6.11 -11.98 0.03
N GLY A 110 -6.49 -11.08 0.93
CA GLY A 110 -7.84 -10.96 1.48
C GLY A 110 -8.87 -10.34 0.54
N ASN A 111 -10.14 -10.46 0.92
CA ASN A 111 -11.28 -9.94 0.15
C ASN A 111 -11.34 -8.40 0.10
N GLY A 112 -10.61 -7.70 0.96
CA GLY A 112 -10.54 -6.24 0.94
C GLY A 112 -9.61 -5.69 -0.14
N VAL A 113 -8.77 -6.53 -0.76
CA VAL A 113 -7.83 -6.15 -1.83
C VAL A 113 -8.53 -6.06 -3.19
N VAL A 114 -8.10 -5.11 -4.03
CA VAL A 114 -8.41 -5.05 -5.47
C VAL A 114 -7.19 -5.51 -6.27
N ILE A 115 -7.36 -6.51 -7.14
CA ILE A 115 -6.27 -7.24 -7.79
C ILE A 115 -6.25 -6.93 -9.29
N HIS A 116 -5.15 -6.38 -9.79
CA HIS A 116 -4.87 -6.33 -11.23
C HIS A 116 -4.14 -7.62 -11.61
N LEU A 117 -4.81 -8.53 -12.33
CA LEU A 117 -4.26 -9.86 -12.62
C LEU A 117 -2.96 -9.82 -13.45
N PRO A 118 -2.86 -9.03 -14.55
CA PRO A 118 -1.57 -8.88 -15.24
C PRO A 118 -0.47 -8.38 -14.31
N GLY A 119 -0.77 -7.39 -13.47
CA GLY A 119 0.19 -6.85 -12.51
C GLY A 119 0.67 -7.86 -11.47
N LEU A 120 -0.22 -8.73 -10.97
CA LEU A 120 0.13 -9.80 -10.03
C LEU A 120 1.11 -10.80 -10.66
N PHE A 121 0.82 -11.29 -11.87
CA PHE A 121 1.67 -12.28 -12.53
C PHE A 121 2.98 -11.67 -13.04
N GLU A 122 2.97 -10.44 -13.56
CA GLU A 122 4.21 -9.72 -13.88
C GLU A 122 5.11 -9.53 -12.66
N GLU A 123 4.54 -9.16 -11.51
CA GLU A 123 5.30 -9.02 -10.25
C GLU A 123 5.95 -10.35 -9.84
N ALA A 124 5.19 -11.45 -9.90
CA ALA A 124 5.70 -12.78 -9.60
C ALA A 124 6.82 -13.21 -10.55
N GLU A 125 6.65 -12.99 -11.86
CA GLU A 125 7.61 -13.33 -12.90
C GLU A 125 8.90 -12.49 -12.77
N LYS A 126 8.78 -11.17 -12.62
CA LYS A 126 9.91 -10.25 -12.40
C LYS A 126 10.71 -10.66 -11.18
N ASN A 127 10.06 -10.95 -10.07
CA ASN A 127 10.76 -11.35 -8.85
C ASN A 127 11.36 -12.76 -8.94
N SER A 128 10.71 -13.70 -9.64
CA SER A 128 11.26 -15.05 -9.85
C SER A 128 12.56 -15.05 -10.65
N GLN A 129 12.75 -14.06 -11.54
CA GLN A 129 13.98 -13.89 -12.31
C GLN A 129 15.16 -13.35 -11.48
N LYS A 130 14.91 -12.76 -10.31
CA LYS A 130 15.97 -12.16 -9.47
C LYS A 130 16.70 -13.17 -8.60
N GLY A 131 16.05 -14.27 -8.22
CA GLY A 131 16.65 -15.33 -7.40
C GLY A 131 15.63 -16.39 -6.96
N SER A 132 16.08 -17.39 -6.21
CA SER A 132 15.28 -18.58 -5.85
C SER A 132 14.20 -18.37 -4.78
N GLY A 133 14.04 -17.15 -4.24
CA GLY A 133 13.09 -16.83 -3.18
C GLY A 133 11.62 -17.11 -3.52
N LEU A 134 11.22 -16.93 -4.79
CA LEU A 134 9.85 -17.24 -5.26
C LEU A 134 9.69 -18.62 -5.87
N GLN A 135 10.68 -19.51 -5.79
CA GLN A 135 10.48 -20.88 -6.26
C GLN A 135 9.29 -21.52 -5.52
N GLY A 136 8.33 -22.06 -6.28
CA GLY A 136 7.10 -22.65 -5.73
C GLY A 136 6.19 -21.64 -5.02
N TRP A 137 6.20 -20.35 -5.40
CA TRP A 137 5.33 -19.35 -4.78
C TRP A 137 3.84 -19.66 -4.95
N GLU A 138 3.44 -20.28 -6.07
CA GLU A 138 2.05 -20.65 -6.39
C GLU A 138 1.46 -21.64 -5.36
N GLU A 139 2.29 -22.52 -4.79
CA GLU A 139 1.87 -23.48 -3.77
C GLU A 139 1.56 -22.79 -2.42
N ARG A 140 2.17 -21.61 -2.20
CA ARG A 140 2.14 -20.87 -0.94
C ARG A 140 1.27 -19.63 -0.99
N LEU A 141 0.78 -19.21 -2.16
CA LEU A 141 -0.18 -18.12 -2.28
C LEU A 141 -1.60 -18.67 -2.23
N LYS A 142 -2.44 -18.00 -1.43
CA LYS A 142 -3.90 -18.16 -1.44
C LYS A 142 -4.56 -16.81 -1.68
N ILE A 143 -5.61 -16.79 -2.49
CA ILE A 143 -6.34 -15.58 -2.88
C ILE A 143 -7.81 -15.80 -2.52
N SER A 144 -8.38 -14.84 -1.80
CA SER A 144 -9.81 -14.83 -1.51
C SER A 144 -10.61 -14.74 -2.80
N ASP A 145 -11.54 -15.68 -2.97
CA ASP A 145 -12.58 -15.67 -4.00
C ASP A 145 -13.39 -14.36 -4.02
N ARG A 146 -13.49 -13.64 -2.91
CA ARG A 146 -14.25 -12.38 -2.77
C ARG A 146 -13.43 -11.11 -3.08
N ALA A 147 -12.15 -11.23 -3.43
CA ALA A 147 -11.34 -10.09 -3.86
C ALA A 147 -11.85 -9.53 -5.21
N HIS A 148 -11.84 -8.20 -5.36
CA HIS A 148 -12.30 -7.55 -6.59
C HIS A 148 -11.19 -7.47 -7.64
N ILE A 149 -11.56 -7.47 -8.92
CA ILE A 149 -10.62 -7.39 -10.03
C ILE A 149 -10.50 -5.93 -10.50
N VAL A 150 -9.27 -5.48 -10.69
CA VAL A 150 -8.94 -4.25 -11.40
C VAL A 150 -8.77 -4.59 -12.87
N PHE A 151 -9.60 -4.02 -13.75
CA PHE A 151 -9.48 -4.16 -15.20
C PHE A 151 -8.66 -3.03 -15.83
N ASN A 152 -8.25 -3.17 -17.08
CA ASN A 152 -7.41 -2.15 -17.72
C ASN A 152 -8.18 -0.83 -17.90
N PHE A 153 -9.48 -0.90 -18.19
CA PHE A 153 -10.33 0.28 -18.24
C PHE A 153 -10.43 1.01 -16.88
N HIS A 154 -10.33 0.33 -15.73
CA HIS A 154 -10.23 1.02 -14.44
C HIS A 154 -8.96 1.88 -14.35
N GLN A 155 -7.82 1.39 -14.88
CA GLN A 155 -6.57 2.14 -14.91
C GLN A 155 -6.65 3.35 -15.85
N ALA A 156 -7.26 3.16 -17.02
CA ALA A 156 -7.49 4.23 -17.98
C ALA A 156 -8.39 5.33 -17.39
N VAL A 157 -9.50 4.95 -16.75
CA VAL A 157 -10.43 5.88 -16.08
C VAL A 157 -9.75 6.64 -14.94
N ASP A 158 -8.92 5.99 -14.14
CA ASP A 158 -8.14 6.65 -13.07
C ASP A 158 -7.27 7.80 -13.66
N GLY A 159 -6.60 7.53 -14.78
CA GLY A 159 -5.84 8.54 -15.52
C GLY A 159 -6.70 9.67 -16.10
N LEU A 160 -7.86 9.35 -16.69
CA LEU A 160 -8.79 10.34 -17.25
C LEU A 160 -9.37 11.26 -16.16
N GLN A 161 -9.78 10.69 -15.03
CA GLN A 161 -10.34 11.47 -13.92
C GLN A 161 -9.32 12.44 -13.31
N GLU A 162 -8.04 12.04 -13.21
CA GLU A 162 -6.97 12.96 -12.81
C GLU A 162 -6.83 14.11 -13.80
N GLN A 163 -6.83 13.83 -15.11
CA GLN A 163 -6.75 14.89 -16.13
C GLN A 163 -7.94 15.85 -16.06
N GLN A 164 -9.16 15.32 -15.92
CA GLN A 164 -10.37 16.13 -15.76
C GLN A 164 -10.32 17.00 -14.50
N ARG A 165 -9.88 16.45 -13.36
CA ARG A 165 -9.69 17.22 -12.12
C ARG A 165 -8.67 18.34 -12.28
N GLN A 166 -7.54 18.09 -12.96
CA GLN A 166 -6.57 19.14 -13.25
C GLN A 166 -7.19 20.29 -14.04
N GLN A 167 -8.00 19.97 -15.05
CA GLN A 167 -8.61 20.95 -15.95
C GLN A 167 -9.70 21.77 -15.26
N GLN A 168 -10.50 21.14 -14.39
CA GLN A 168 -11.65 21.78 -13.74
C GLN A 168 -11.25 22.55 -12.46
N ALA A 169 -10.41 21.94 -11.62
CA ALA A 169 -10.10 22.45 -10.29
C ALA A 169 -8.66 22.98 -10.15
N GLY A 170 -7.87 22.92 -11.23
CA GLY A 170 -6.46 23.31 -11.22
C GLY A 170 -5.55 22.42 -10.37
N LYS A 171 -6.08 21.33 -9.80
CA LYS A 171 -5.40 20.44 -8.85
C LYS A 171 -5.71 18.98 -9.13
N ASN A 172 -4.67 18.16 -9.04
CA ASN A 172 -4.75 16.70 -9.07
C ASN A 172 -4.85 16.12 -7.65
N LEU A 173 -5.44 14.93 -7.51
CA LEU A 173 -5.31 14.15 -6.27
C LEU A 173 -3.91 13.53 -6.18
N GLY A 174 -3.30 13.23 -7.32
CA GLY A 174 -2.01 12.57 -7.41
C GLY A 174 -2.11 11.05 -7.34
N THR A 175 -3.16 10.46 -7.91
CA THR A 175 -3.36 9.00 -7.90
C THR A 175 -2.19 8.25 -8.54
N THR A 176 -2.09 6.96 -8.26
CA THR A 176 -1.06 6.09 -8.86
C THR A 176 -1.41 5.65 -10.28
N LYS A 177 -2.60 6.02 -10.80
CA LYS A 177 -3.12 5.59 -12.12
C LYS A 177 -3.13 4.06 -12.28
N LYS A 178 -3.39 3.37 -11.17
CA LYS A 178 -3.44 1.89 -11.12
C LYS A 178 -4.87 1.37 -11.06
N GLY A 179 -5.88 2.23 -11.19
CA GLY A 179 -7.29 1.81 -11.24
C GLY A 179 -7.87 1.46 -9.87
N ILE A 180 -7.19 1.80 -8.77
CA ILE A 180 -7.62 1.46 -7.41
C ILE A 180 -8.94 2.15 -7.07
N GLY A 181 -9.01 3.46 -7.28
CA GLY A 181 -10.22 4.25 -7.01
C GLY A 181 -11.41 3.77 -7.84
N PRO A 182 -11.31 3.68 -9.18
CA PRO A 182 -12.39 3.16 -10.00
C PRO A 182 -12.84 1.74 -9.62
N ALA A 183 -11.92 0.83 -9.28
CA ALA A 183 -12.29 -0.53 -8.84
C ALA A 183 -13.05 -0.52 -7.51
N TYR A 184 -12.61 0.27 -6.53
CA TYR A 184 -13.36 0.44 -5.27
C TYR A 184 -14.70 1.15 -5.47
N SER A 185 -14.80 2.07 -6.42
CA SER A 185 -16.06 2.70 -6.83
C SER A 185 -17.03 1.65 -7.38
N SER A 186 -16.56 0.76 -8.26
CA SER A 186 -17.38 -0.34 -8.76
C SER A 186 -17.82 -1.33 -7.68
N LYS A 187 -16.93 -1.60 -6.70
CA LYS A 187 -17.27 -2.38 -5.51
C LYS A 187 -18.40 -1.72 -4.71
N ALA A 188 -18.30 -0.43 -4.43
CA ALA A 188 -19.33 0.32 -3.70
C ALA A 188 -20.65 0.41 -4.48
N ALA A 189 -20.58 0.58 -5.80
CA ALA A 189 -21.73 0.58 -6.71
C ALA A 189 -22.38 -0.80 -6.88
N ARG A 190 -21.71 -1.88 -6.45
CA ARG A 190 -22.12 -3.28 -6.62
C ARG A 190 -22.19 -3.72 -8.08
N ASN A 191 -21.40 -3.10 -8.95
CA ASN A 191 -21.26 -3.48 -10.36
C ASN A 191 -19.87 -4.06 -10.70
N GLY A 192 -18.95 -4.09 -9.73
CA GLY A 192 -17.63 -4.68 -9.90
C GLY A 192 -17.65 -6.21 -9.95
N LEU A 193 -16.62 -6.78 -10.59
CA LEU A 193 -16.43 -8.23 -10.69
C LEU A 193 -15.31 -8.70 -9.76
N ARG A 194 -15.44 -9.93 -9.28
CA ARG A 194 -14.57 -10.55 -8.29
C ARG A 194 -13.91 -11.79 -8.84
N VAL A 195 -12.92 -12.29 -8.09
CA VAL A 195 -12.18 -13.52 -8.40
C VAL A 195 -13.12 -14.71 -8.56
N CYS A 196 -14.13 -14.86 -7.69
CA CYS A 196 -15.14 -15.92 -7.78
C CYS A 196 -15.91 -15.90 -9.10
N ASP A 197 -16.17 -14.72 -9.64
CA ASP A 197 -16.92 -14.55 -10.87
C ASP A 197 -16.05 -15.01 -12.06
N LEU A 198 -14.76 -14.67 -12.05
CA LEU A 198 -13.82 -15.05 -13.11
C LEU A 198 -13.54 -16.57 -13.18
N VAL A 199 -13.39 -17.23 -12.02
CA VAL A 199 -13.02 -18.67 -11.99
C VAL A 199 -14.23 -19.61 -12.05
N SER A 200 -15.45 -19.06 -12.12
CA SER A 200 -16.69 -19.81 -12.29
C SER A 200 -17.00 -20.01 -13.78
N ASP A 201 -18.25 -19.77 -14.19
CA ASP A 201 -18.69 -19.79 -15.58
C ASP A 201 -18.19 -18.55 -16.34
N PHE A 202 -17.25 -18.78 -17.26
CA PHE A 202 -16.63 -17.73 -18.05
C PHE A 202 -17.61 -17.02 -19.01
N SER A 203 -18.69 -17.69 -19.42
CA SER A 203 -19.71 -17.06 -20.30
C SER A 203 -20.47 -15.96 -19.55
N VAL A 204 -20.94 -16.27 -18.34
CA VAL A 204 -21.59 -15.31 -17.43
C VAL A 204 -20.64 -14.19 -17.03
N PHE A 205 -19.38 -14.51 -16.74
CA PHE A 205 -18.35 -13.49 -16.50
C PHE A 205 -18.20 -12.53 -17.69
N SER A 206 -18.15 -13.07 -18.91
CA SER A 206 -17.98 -12.27 -20.13
C SER A 206 -19.14 -11.33 -20.40
N GLU A 207 -20.38 -11.76 -20.14
CA GLU A 207 -21.56 -10.91 -20.23
C GLU A 207 -21.50 -9.75 -19.22
N ASN A 208 -21.22 -10.06 -17.96
CA ASN A 208 -21.12 -9.05 -16.91
C ASN A 208 -19.96 -8.07 -17.15
N PHE A 209 -18.83 -8.55 -17.70
CA PHE A 209 -17.71 -7.70 -18.10
C PHE A 209 -18.11 -6.72 -19.20
N ARG A 210 -18.83 -7.17 -20.24
CA ARG A 210 -19.35 -6.31 -21.32
C ARG A 210 -20.28 -5.22 -20.77
N VAL A 211 -21.16 -5.57 -19.84
CA VAL A 211 -22.05 -4.61 -19.17
C VAL A 211 -21.25 -3.57 -18.39
N LEU A 212 -20.26 -4.00 -17.60
CA LEU A 212 -19.40 -3.10 -16.84
C LEU A 212 -18.57 -2.17 -17.75
N ALA A 213 -17.98 -2.71 -18.81
CA ALA A 213 -17.22 -1.95 -19.81
C ALA A 213 -18.11 -0.89 -20.49
N SER A 214 -19.32 -1.27 -20.93
CA SER A 214 -20.30 -0.36 -21.52
C SER A 214 -20.72 0.76 -20.55
N HIS A 215 -20.89 0.44 -19.27
CA HIS A 215 -21.16 1.44 -18.23
C HIS A 215 -20.04 2.48 -18.12
N PHE A 216 -18.77 2.07 -18.15
CA PHE A 216 -17.63 2.98 -18.14
C PHE A 216 -17.50 3.79 -19.44
N GLN A 217 -17.74 3.21 -20.61
CA GLN A 217 -17.75 3.94 -21.88
C GLN A 217 -18.84 5.02 -21.91
N THR A 218 -20.00 4.73 -21.32
CA THR A 218 -21.09 5.71 -21.20
C THR A 218 -20.69 6.90 -20.31
N MET A 219 -20.04 6.64 -19.17
CA MET A 219 -19.57 7.70 -18.26
C MET A 219 -18.37 8.46 -18.79
N PHE A 220 -17.52 7.81 -19.58
CA PHE A 220 -16.28 8.37 -20.14
C PHE A 220 -16.27 8.16 -21.66
N PRO A 221 -16.91 9.04 -22.46
CA PRO A 221 -17.02 8.84 -23.90
C PRO A 221 -15.69 8.78 -24.66
N SER A 222 -14.59 9.27 -24.08
CA SER A 222 -13.24 9.18 -24.64
C SER A 222 -12.51 7.88 -24.28
N LEU A 223 -13.13 7.00 -23.49
CA LEU A 223 -12.56 5.72 -23.08
C LEU A 223 -12.74 4.69 -24.20
N ASN A 224 -11.61 4.21 -24.73
CA ASN A 224 -11.61 3.06 -25.63
C ASN A 224 -11.30 1.79 -24.84
N ILE A 225 -12.08 0.72 -25.06
CA ILE A 225 -11.91 -0.58 -24.40
C ILE A 225 -11.88 -1.65 -25.49
N ASP A 226 -10.80 -2.42 -25.55
CA ASP A 226 -10.75 -3.65 -26.36
C ASP A 226 -11.35 -4.79 -25.54
N VAL A 227 -12.67 -4.91 -25.61
CA VAL A 227 -13.43 -5.83 -24.77
C VAL A 227 -13.08 -7.28 -25.04
N GLU A 228 -13.00 -7.68 -26.31
CA GLU A 228 -12.73 -9.07 -26.67
C GLU A 228 -11.26 -9.45 -26.38
N GLY A 229 -10.31 -8.54 -26.64
CA GLY A 229 -8.91 -8.76 -26.31
C GLY A 229 -8.68 -8.88 -24.79
N GLU A 230 -9.32 -8.04 -23.98
CA GLU A 230 -9.25 -8.16 -22.51
C GLU A 230 -9.89 -9.45 -22.00
N LEU A 231 -11.04 -9.87 -22.55
CA LEU A 231 -11.68 -11.14 -22.19
C LEU A 231 -10.79 -12.34 -22.54
N GLU A 232 -10.14 -12.36 -23.70
CA GLU A 232 -9.21 -13.43 -24.07
C GLU A 232 -8.05 -13.53 -23.07
N GLN A 233 -7.45 -12.40 -22.68
CA GLN A 233 -6.40 -12.39 -21.66
C GLN A 233 -6.91 -12.87 -20.30
N LEU A 234 -8.09 -12.42 -19.87
CA LEU A 234 -8.70 -12.81 -18.60
C LEU A 234 -9.02 -14.31 -18.56
N LYS A 235 -9.42 -14.91 -19.67
CA LYS A 235 -9.63 -16.37 -19.78
C LYS A 235 -8.36 -17.14 -19.48
N ASN A 236 -7.22 -16.70 -20.00
CA ASN A 236 -5.92 -17.32 -19.73
C ASN A 236 -5.51 -17.14 -18.26
N TYR A 237 -5.77 -15.98 -17.68
CA TYR A 237 -5.51 -15.75 -16.25
C TYR A 237 -6.43 -16.57 -15.34
N ALA A 238 -7.68 -16.82 -15.74
CA ALA A 238 -8.62 -17.62 -14.95
C ALA A 238 -8.06 -19.01 -14.64
N GLU A 239 -7.45 -19.67 -15.62
CA GLU A 239 -6.84 -21.00 -15.45
C GLU A 239 -5.61 -20.98 -14.54
N ARG A 240 -4.74 -19.96 -14.68
CA ARG A 240 -3.59 -19.77 -13.77
C ARG A 240 -4.02 -19.40 -12.35
N LEU A 241 -5.12 -18.68 -12.20
CA LEU A 241 -5.62 -18.18 -10.93
C LEU A 241 -6.35 -19.26 -10.13
N ARG A 242 -7.11 -20.13 -10.80
CA ARG A 242 -7.95 -21.19 -10.21
C ARG A 242 -7.28 -21.97 -9.06
N PRO A 243 -6.03 -22.49 -9.17
CA PRO A 243 -5.38 -23.23 -8.06
C PRO A 243 -5.01 -22.36 -6.85
N LEU A 244 -4.96 -21.04 -7.01
CA LEU A 244 -4.61 -20.08 -5.96
C LEU A 244 -5.86 -19.64 -5.16
N VAL A 245 -7.06 -19.80 -5.72
CA VAL A 245 -8.31 -19.30 -5.13
C VAL A 245 -8.77 -20.19 -3.97
N THR A 246 -9.27 -19.56 -2.92
CA THR A 246 -9.92 -20.24 -1.78
C THR A 246 -11.07 -19.41 -1.23
N ASP A 247 -12.00 -20.03 -0.48
CA ASP A 247 -12.94 -19.27 0.34
C ASP A 247 -12.14 -18.54 1.44
N GLY A 248 -11.94 -17.24 1.26
CA GLY A 248 -11.10 -16.45 2.14
C GLY A 248 -11.60 -16.37 3.58
N VAL A 249 -12.93 -16.34 3.78
CA VAL A 249 -13.54 -16.24 5.11
C VAL A 249 -13.35 -17.57 5.86
N TYR A 250 -13.62 -18.69 5.19
CA TYR A 250 -13.42 -20.01 5.79
C TYR A 250 -11.94 -20.31 6.04
N PHE A 251 -11.05 -19.93 5.11
CA PHE A 251 -9.60 -20.05 5.27
C PHE A 251 -9.12 -19.33 6.54
N MET A 252 -9.52 -18.05 6.72
CA MET A 252 -9.17 -17.29 7.90
C MET A 252 -9.81 -17.84 9.16
N HIS A 253 -11.09 -18.26 9.12
CA HIS A 253 -11.75 -18.88 10.26
C HIS A 253 -10.97 -20.10 10.76
N LYS A 254 -10.59 -21.03 9.88
CA LYS A 254 -9.77 -22.20 10.19
C LYS A 254 -8.41 -21.83 10.77
N ALA A 255 -7.77 -20.78 10.23
CA ALA A 255 -6.51 -20.29 10.76
C ALA A 255 -6.65 -19.69 12.17
N LEU A 256 -7.79 -19.06 12.48
CA LEU A 256 -8.05 -18.42 13.76
C LEU A 256 -8.48 -19.39 14.87
N THR A 257 -9.23 -20.44 14.52
CA THR A 257 -9.83 -21.36 15.49
C THR A 257 -9.15 -22.72 15.58
N GLY A 258 -8.25 -23.04 14.65
CA GLY A 258 -7.50 -24.28 14.65
C GLY A 258 -6.24 -24.26 15.52
N PRO A 259 -5.24 -25.11 15.21
CA PRO A 259 -3.99 -25.18 15.95
C PRO A 259 -3.27 -23.83 16.02
N SER A 260 -2.40 -23.67 17.03
CA SER A 260 -1.64 -22.43 17.24
C SER A 260 -0.91 -21.98 15.97
N LYS A 261 -1.22 -20.78 15.49
CA LYS A 261 -0.59 -20.14 14.33
C LYS A 261 -0.25 -18.68 14.60
N LYS A 262 0.90 -18.24 14.10
CA LYS A 262 1.32 -16.84 14.03
C LYS A 262 0.85 -16.23 12.71
N ILE A 263 -0.16 -15.37 12.80
CA ILE A 263 -0.75 -14.70 11.65
C ILE A 263 -0.29 -13.24 11.65
N LEU A 264 0.35 -12.81 10.55
CA LEU A 264 0.82 -11.45 10.33
C LEU A 264 -0.01 -10.78 9.24
N VAL A 265 -0.41 -9.53 9.45
CA VAL A 265 -1.08 -8.70 8.44
C VAL A 265 -0.18 -7.53 8.07
N GLU A 266 0.14 -7.50 6.79
CA GLU A 266 0.86 -6.41 6.12
C GLU A 266 -0.17 -5.34 5.69
N GLY A 267 -0.19 -4.19 6.37
CA GLY A 267 -0.99 -3.05 5.95
C GLY A 267 -0.35 -2.31 4.76
N ALA A 268 -1.15 -2.00 3.74
CA ALA A 268 -0.75 -1.09 2.66
C ALA A 268 -0.99 0.38 3.08
N ASN A 269 -0.28 1.32 2.45
CA ASN A 269 -0.44 2.76 2.71
C ASN A 269 -0.34 3.09 4.21
N ALA A 270 -1.12 4.05 4.73
CA ALA A 270 -1.00 4.51 6.11
C ALA A 270 -2.26 5.24 6.60
N ALA A 271 -2.34 5.49 7.91
CA ALA A 271 -3.51 6.05 8.58
C ALA A 271 -4.01 7.37 7.96
N LEU A 272 -3.13 8.30 7.62
CA LEU A 272 -3.53 9.61 7.05
C LEU A 272 -3.83 9.57 5.55
N LEU A 273 -3.73 8.37 4.94
CA LEU A 273 -4.23 8.03 3.61
C LEU A 273 -5.50 7.16 3.66
N ASP A 274 -6.03 6.86 4.85
CA ASP A 274 -7.29 6.13 5.00
C ASP A 274 -8.45 6.93 4.36
N ILE A 275 -9.37 6.23 3.70
CA ILE A 275 -10.52 6.87 3.02
C ILE A 275 -11.43 7.64 3.99
N ASP A 276 -11.56 7.19 5.24
CA ASP A 276 -12.45 7.78 6.24
C ASP A 276 -11.70 8.73 7.20
N PHE A 277 -10.49 8.34 7.61
CA PHE A 277 -9.74 9.05 8.67
C PHE A 277 -8.56 9.87 8.16
N GLY A 278 -8.24 9.78 6.86
CA GLY A 278 -7.12 10.50 6.27
C GLY A 278 -7.43 11.93 5.87
N THR A 279 -6.47 12.58 5.20
CA THR A 279 -6.64 13.94 4.67
C THR A 279 -7.49 13.99 3.41
N TYR A 280 -8.77 13.62 3.51
CA TYR A 280 -9.70 13.57 2.38
C TYR A 280 -9.80 14.93 1.68
N PRO A 281 -9.80 15.01 0.33
CA PRO A 281 -9.86 13.89 -0.63
C PRO A 281 -8.50 13.30 -1.04
N PHE A 282 -7.39 13.77 -0.46
CA PHE A 282 -6.03 13.35 -0.81
C PHE A 282 -5.62 12.08 -0.06
N VAL A 283 -6.39 11.01 -0.29
CA VAL A 283 -6.33 9.71 0.39
C VAL A 283 -6.35 8.59 -0.63
N THR A 284 -6.16 7.34 -0.18
CA THR A 284 -6.49 6.18 -1.01
C THR A 284 -7.96 5.81 -0.83
N SER A 285 -8.44 4.82 -1.59
CA SER A 285 -9.85 4.39 -1.60
C SER A 285 -10.13 3.19 -0.71
N SER A 286 -9.23 2.92 0.25
CA SER A 286 -9.32 1.81 1.19
C SER A 286 -9.08 2.25 2.63
N ASN A 287 -9.59 1.46 3.59
CA ASN A 287 -9.28 1.66 5.00
C ASN A 287 -7.88 1.13 5.30
N CYS A 288 -6.97 2.04 5.64
CA CYS A 288 -5.57 1.78 5.98
C CYS A 288 -5.36 1.61 7.50
N THR A 289 -6.41 1.80 8.29
CA THR A 289 -6.45 1.61 9.75
C THR A 289 -6.83 0.16 10.14
N VAL A 290 -6.78 -0.15 11.44
CA VAL A 290 -6.99 -1.50 11.97
C VAL A 290 -8.37 -2.08 11.61
N GLY A 291 -9.39 -1.24 11.43
CA GLY A 291 -10.72 -1.69 10.99
C GLY A 291 -10.70 -2.40 9.63
N GLY A 292 -9.80 -1.98 8.73
CA GLY A 292 -9.58 -2.60 7.43
C GLY A 292 -9.07 -4.05 7.50
N VAL A 293 -8.48 -4.46 8.63
CA VAL A 293 -8.08 -5.86 8.86
C VAL A 293 -9.30 -6.73 9.05
N CYS A 294 -10.27 -6.27 9.84
CA CYS A 294 -11.51 -7.01 10.10
C CYS A 294 -12.32 -7.19 8.82
N THR A 295 -12.59 -6.07 8.12
CA THR A 295 -13.42 -6.07 6.89
C THR A 295 -12.71 -6.72 5.70
N GLY A 296 -11.38 -6.61 5.64
CA GLY A 296 -10.56 -7.11 4.54
C GLY A 296 -10.21 -8.60 4.60
N LEU A 297 -10.37 -9.24 5.76
CA LEU A 297 -10.06 -10.66 5.97
C LEU A 297 -11.24 -11.47 6.53
N GLY A 298 -12.35 -10.84 6.89
CA GLY A 298 -13.47 -11.52 7.56
C GLY A 298 -13.12 -11.95 9.00
N VAL A 299 -12.27 -11.18 9.68
CA VAL A 299 -11.76 -11.48 11.02
C VAL A 299 -12.59 -10.71 12.06
N PRO A 300 -13.16 -11.36 13.09
CA PRO A 300 -13.82 -10.65 14.18
C PRO A 300 -12.82 -9.77 14.96
N PRO A 301 -13.22 -8.57 15.44
CA PRO A 301 -12.31 -7.69 16.18
C PRO A 301 -11.67 -8.35 17.41
N SER A 302 -12.37 -9.30 18.03
CA SER A 302 -11.84 -10.07 19.17
C SER A 302 -10.59 -10.88 18.82
N HIS A 303 -10.34 -11.22 17.55
CA HIS A 303 -9.14 -11.93 17.11
C HIS A 303 -7.98 -10.99 16.72
N ILE A 304 -8.16 -9.67 16.76
CA ILE A 304 -7.04 -8.74 16.61
C ILE A 304 -6.19 -8.79 17.88
N GLY A 305 -4.90 -9.03 17.70
CA GLY A 305 -3.91 -9.08 18.76
C GLY A 305 -3.09 -7.79 18.82
N ARG A 306 -1.83 -7.90 18.44
CA ARG A 306 -0.90 -6.77 18.48
C ARG A 306 -1.05 -5.92 17.23
N VAL A 307 -1.07 -4.60 17.39
CA VAL A 307 -1.05 -3.65 16.28
C VAL A 307 0.18 -2.78 16.42
N TYR A 308 1.08 -2.87 15.45
CA TYR A 308 2.28 -2.06 15.36
C TYR A 308 2.00 -0.87 14.44
N GLY A 309 2.04 0.34 14.99
CA GLY A 309 2.08 1.57 14.22
C GLY A 309 3.52 1.90 13.83
N VAL A 310 3.83 1.84 12.54
CA VAL A 310 5.14 2.24 12.01
C VAL A 310 5.10 3.72 11.73
N VAL A 311 5.83 4.47 12.54
CA VAL A 311 6.02 5.93 12.42
C VAL A 311 7.40 6.14 11.79
N LYS A 312 7.64 7.22 11.02
CA LYS A 312 8.93 7.62 10.40
C LYS A 312 9.56 8.87 10.99
N ALA A 313 10.90 8.86 11.21
CA ALA A 313 11.80 9.78 11.94
C ALA A 313 11.57 11.23 11.54
N TYR A 314 11.04 11.31 10.33
CA TYR A 314 10.56 12.47 9.68
C TYR A 314 9.31 12.09 8.87
N THR A 315 8.23 12.87 8.96
CA THR A 315 7.05 12.76 8.10
C THR A 315 7.41 12.92 6.63
N THR A 316 6.81 12.12 5.77
CA THR A 316 6.87 12.32 4.32
C THR A 316 5.52 12.19 3.68
N ARG A 317 5.28 12.93 2.59
CA ARG A 317 4.03 12.85 1.82
C ARG A 317 4.31 12.85 0.32
N VAL A 318 3.62 11.95 -0.40
CA VAL A 318 3.52 11.96 -1.87
C VAL A 318 2.20 12.60 -2.28
N GLY A 319 2.23 13.48 -3.27
CA GLY A 319 1.03 14.09 -3.83
C GLY A 319 0.61 15.39 -3.15
N VAL A 320 -0.54 15.90 -3.58
CA VAL A 320 -1.09 17.19 -3.17
C VAL A 320 -1.77 17.08 -1.80
N GLY A 321 -2.00 18.22 -1.14
CA GLY A 321 -2.71 18.35 0.13
C GLY A 321 -1.89 19.05 1.21
N ALA A 322 -2.54 19.50 2.27
CA ALA A 322 -1.87 20.19 3.37
C ALA A 322 -0.87 19.26 4.09
N PHE A 323 0.28 19.83 4.47
CA PHE A 323 1.31 19.13 5.22
C PHE A 323 1.87 20.11 6.25
N PRO A 324 1.29 20.15 7.47
CA PRO A 324 1.56 21.23 8.43
C PRO A 324 3.04 21.39 8.79
N THR A 325 3.78 20.28 8.80
CA THR A 325 5.21 20.26 9.15
C THR A 325 6.15 20.25 7.95
N GLU A 326 5.66 20.57 6.74
CA GLU A 326 6.51 20.62 5.56
C GLU A 326 7.65 21.63 5.72
N GLN A 327 8.84 21.23 5.30
CA GLN A 327 10.01 22.10 5.22
C GLN A 327 10.35 22.37 3.75
N ASP A 328 10.06 23.56 3.26
CA ASP A 328 10.48 24.05 1.94
C ASP A 328 11.75 24.91 2.07
N ASN A 329 12.80 24.28 2.60
CA ASN A 329 14.09 24.89 2.91
C ASN A 329 15.21 23.83 2.88
N GLU A 330 16.43 24.23 3.24
CA GLU A 330 17.62 23.35 3.24
C GLU A 330 17.45 22.08 4.09
N ILE A 331 16.68 22.14 5.18
CA ILE A 331 16.37 20.95 6.01
C ILE A 331 15.49 19.97 5.24
N GLY A 332 14.49 20.46 4.51
CA GLY A 332 13.65 19.64 3.65
C GLY A 332 14.45 18.92 2.56
N ASP A 333 15.38 19.63 1.92
CA ASP A 333 16.29 19.08 0.91
C ASP A 333 17.26 18.04 1.52
N LEU A 334 17.78 18.30 2.72
CA LEU A 334 18.64 17.38 3.45
C LEU A 334 17.91 16.07 3.81
N LEU A 335 16.70 16.17 4.38
CA LEU A 335 15.87 15.01 4.73
C LEU A 335 15.54 14.16 3.50
N GLN A 336 15.21 14.81 2.39
CA GLN A 336 14.91 14.13 1.13
C GLN A 336 16.12 13.39 0.56
N SER A 337 17.27 14.06 0.48
CA SER A 337 18.48 13.51 -0.13
C SER A 337 19.03 12.35 0.69
N ARG A 338 19.20 12.52 2.02
CA ARG A 338 19.65 11.46 2.94
C ARG A 338 18.65 10.31 2.99
N GLY A 339 17.35 10.62 3.05
CA GLY A 339 16.28 9.63 3.12
C GLY A 339 16.02 8.87 1.82
N ARG A 340 16.58 9.34 0.69
CA ARG A 340 16.26 8.92 -0.69
C ARG A 340 14.76 8.88 -0.95
N GLU A 341 14.11 10.00 -0.67
CA GLU A 341 12.65 10.09 -0.63
C GLU A 341 12.03 10.30 -2.02
N PHE A 342 12.09 9.23 -2.82
CA PHE A 342 11.50 9.10 -4.14
C PHE A 342 10.56 7.89 -4.18
N GLY A 343 9.38 8.03 -4.81
CA GLY A 343 8.41 6.95 -4.92
C GLY A 343 8.93 5.79 -5.78
N VAL A 344 8.89 4.57 -5.26
CA VAL A 344 9.36 3.37 -5.99
C VAL A 344 8.49 3.08 -7.22
N THR A 345 7.17 3.29 -7.11
CA THR A 345 6.23 3.02 -8.21
C THR A 345 6.14 4.18 -9.22
N THR A 346 6.21 5.43 -8.75
CA THR A 346 5.92 6.61 -9.58
C THR A 346 7.14 7.48 -9.87
N GLY A 347 8.27 7.28 -9.20
CA GLY A 347 9.46 8.13 -9.27
C GLY A 347 9.29 9.52 -8.65
N ARG A 348 8.13 9.86 -8.06
CA ARG A 348 7.84 11.22 -7.58
C ARG A 348 8.64 11.57 -6.33
N ARG A 349 9.15 12.81 -6.30
CA ARG A 349 9.77 13.46 -5.15
C ARG A 349 8.77 13.53 -3.97
N ARG A 350 9.19 13.16 -2.76
CA ARG A 350 8.35 13.26 -1.55
C ARG A 350 8.65 14.54 -0.78
N ARG A 351 7.62 15.14 -0.19
CA ARG A 351 7.71 16.27 0.75
C ARG A 351 8.15 15.73 2.13
N CYS A 352 8.91 16.48 2.93
CA CYS A 352 9.47 16.01 4.22
C CYS A 352 9.17 16.96 5.42
N GLY A 353 9.00 16.41 6.63
CA GLY A 353 8.79 17.03 7.97
C GLY A 353 9.20 16.02 9.08
N ILE A 354 9.04 16.18 10.41
CA ILE A 354 9.69 15.31 11.48
C ILE A 354 8.75 14.22 12.17
N ALA A 355 9.24 13.03 12.64
CA ALA A 355 8.54 11.92 13.41
C ALA A 355 9.40 10.62 13.79
N LEU A 356 8.96 9.32 13.74
CA LEU A 356 9.52 7.93 14.08
C LEU A 356 10.77 7.20 13.42
N THR A 357 10.72 6.26 12.44
CA THR A 357 11.82 5.42 11.82
C THR A 357 12.83 6.10 10.86
N LYS A 358 14.02 5.51 10.66
CA LYS A 358 15.17 6.13 9.94
C LYS A 358 15.83 7.25 10.75
N LEU A 359 16.10 6.96 12.02
CA LEU A 359 16.73 7.87 12.97
C LEU A 359 18.08 8.40 12.45
N ASP A 360 18.84 7.56 11.75
CA ASP A 360 20.13 7.84 11.11
C ASP A 360 20.10 9.03 10.12
N ILE A 361 18.92 9.38 9.63
CA ILE A 361 18.75 10.53 8.74
C ILE A 361 18.93 11.85 9.48
N LEU A 362 18.68 11.88 10.79
CA LEU A 362 18.80 13.06 11.65
C LEU A 362 20.22 13.23 12.23
N ASP A 363 21.14 12.29 11.98
CA ASP A 363 22.52 12.25 12.52
C ASP A 363 23.33 13.54 12.34
N THR A 364 23.05 14.32 11.31
CA THR A 364 23.81 15.53 10.97
C THR A 364 23.19 16.82 11.49
N LEU A 365 22.02 16.74 12.14
CA LEU A 365 21.32 17.93 12.63
C LEU A 365 21.87 18.33 14.00
N SER A 366 22.04 19.63 14.20
CA SER A 366 22.37 20.23 15.50
C SER A 366 21.14 20.44 16.39
N GLU A 367 19.97 20.61 15.77
CA GLU A 367 18.67 20.78 16.44
C GLU A 367 17.57 20.09 15.62
N ILE A 368 16.55 19.59 16.31
CA ILE A 368 15.43 18.85 15.72
C ILE A 368 14.12 19.47 16.23
N LYS A 369 13.25 19.90 15.31
CA LYS A 369 11.95 20.49 15.65
C LYS A 369 10.82 19.47 15.54
N VAL A 370 10.09 19.24 16.62
CA VAL A 370 8.94 18.32 16.65
C VAL A 370 7.65 19.12 16.83
N GLY A 371 6.70 18.95 15.91
CA GLY A 371 5.39 19.61 16.02
C GLY A 371 4.56 18.98 17.14
N VAL A 372 4.17 19.77 18.14
CA VAL A 372 3.48 19.29 19.36
C VAL A 372 2.04 19.79 19.49
N ALA A 373 1.68 20.87 18.77
CA ALA A 373 0.33 21.41 18.79
C ALA A 373 0.00 22.13 17.49
N TYR A 374 -1.31 22.31 17.25
CA TYR A 374 -1.85 23.06 16.13
C TYR A 374 -2.68 24.23 16.63
N THR A 375 -2.52 25.38 15.98
CA THR A 375 -3.37 26.56 16.18
C THR A 375 -3.96 27.03 14.85
N VAL A 376 -5.17 27.58 14.89
CA VAL A 376 -5.81 28.28 13.76
C VAL A 376 -6.42 29.55 14.32
N ASP A 377 -6.11 30.69 13.70
CA ASP A 377 -6.56 32.01 14.15
C ASP A 377 -6.32 32.23 15.66
N ASP A 378 -5.10 31.90 16.10
CA ASP A 378 -4.62 31.94 17.50
C ASP A 378 -5.37 31.06 18.51
N LYS A 379 -6.26 30.17 18.04
CA LYS A 379 -6.95 29.19 18.89
C LYS A 379 -6.30 27.82 18.80
N PRO A 380 -5.99 27.17 19.93
CA PRO A 380 -5.48 25.80 19.93
C PRO A 380 -6.54 24.84 19.39
N LEU A 381 -6.08 23.82 18.68
CA LEU A 381 -6.91 22.71 18.23
C LEU A 381 -6.63 21.47 19.07
N ASP A 382 -7.70 20.86 19.57
CA ASP A 382 -7.61 19.64 20.39
C ASP A 382 -7.36 18.38 19.55
N SER A 383 -7.57 18.44 18.23
CA SER A 383 -7.48 17.28 17.35
C SER A 383 -7.07 17.64 15.92
N PHE A 384 -6.72 16.61 15.15
CA PHE A 384 -6.37 16.75 13.75
C PHE A 384 -7.59 17.19 12.92
N PRO A 385 -7.53 18.32 12.16
CA PRO A 385 -8.66 18.79 11.37
C PRO A 385 -9.10 17.84 10.26
N ALA A 386 -10.40 17.58 10.17
CA ALA A 386 -10.98 16.84 9.04
C ALA A 386 -11.10 17.69 7.76
N ASN A 387 -11.31 19.01 7.90
CA ASN A 387 -11.46 19.91 6.76
C ASN A 387 -10.08 20.40 6.24
N MET A 388 -9.87 20.28 4.92
CA MET A 388 -8.59 20.64 4.29
C MET A 388 -8.27 22.14 4.32
N ASP A 389 -9.28 23.02 4.28
CA ASP A 389 -9.06 24.47 4.34
C ASP A 389 -8.61 24.88 5.75
N VAL A 390 -9.17 24.25 6.78
CA VAL A 390 -8.71 24.40 8.17
C VAL A 390 -7.28 23.86 8.30
N LEU A 391 -7.02 22.64 7.82
CA LEU A 391 -5.68 22.04 7.89
C LEU A 391 -4.61 22.86 7.16
N THR A 392 -4.96 23.58 6.10
CA THR A 392 -4.05 24.46 5.36
C THR A 392 -3.68 25.74 6.13
N LYS A 393 -4.56 26.19 7.03
CA LYS A 393 -4.34 27.38 7.87
C LYS A 393 -3.65 27.08 9.19
N VAL A 394 -3.43 25.80 9.50
CA VAL A 394 -2.80 25.37 10.75
C VAL A 394 -1.41 25.97 10.86
N VAL A 395 -1.14 26.62 11.98
CA VAL A 395 0.19 26.97 12.44
C VAL A 395 0.63 25.92 13.45
N VAL A 396 1.85 25.41 13.27
CA VAL A 396 2.41 24.36 14.12
C VAL A 396 3.25 24.98 15.23
N THR A 397 2.97 24.60 16.47
CA THR A 397 3.87 24.84 17.60
C THR A 397 4.91 23.73 17.65
N TYR A 398 6.19 24.11 17.72
CA TYR A 398 7.30 23.16 17.74
C TYR A 398 8.00 23.15 19.10
N GLU A 399 8.39 21.97 19.54
CA GLU A 399 9.42 21.77 20.54
C GLU A 399 10.76 21.53 19.84
N THR A 400 11.82 22.20 20.30
CA THR A 400 13.16 22.08 19.72
C THR A 400 14.02 21.23 20.65
N LEU A 401 14.49 20.10 20.13
CA LEU A 401 15.35 19.16 20.84
C LEU A 401 16.78 19.26 20.30
N PRO A 402 17.81 19.04 21.14
CA PRO A 402 19.19 19.00 20.67
C PRO A 402 19.39 17.82 19.72
N GLY A 403 20.05 18.06 18.59
CA GLY A 403 20.54 17.00 17.72
C GLY A 403 21.83 16.39 18.26
N TRP A 404 22.25 15.26 17.68
CA TRP A 404 23.42 14.51 18.18
C TRP A 404 24.68 14.65 17.31
N CYS A 405 24.59 15.18 16.09
CA CYS A 405 25.73 15.47 15.21
C CYS A 405 26.74 14.30 15.04
N CYS A 406 26.30 13.06 15.18
CA CYS A 406 27.15 11.87 15.11
C CYS A 406 26.40 10.71 14.49
N SER A 407 27.15 9.71 14.00
CA SER A 407 26.51 8.57 13.34
C SER A 407 25.86 7.63 14.34
N THR A 408 24.60 7.26 14.06
CA THR A 408 23.90 6.16 14.74
C THR A 408 23.97 4.85 13.93
N GLU A 409 24.68 4.86 12.79
CA GLU A 409 24.88 3.67 11.97
C GLU A 409 25.66 2.62 12.76
N GLY A 410 25.14 1.39 12.80
CA GLY A 410 25.78 0.30 13.54
C GLY A 410 25.28 0.14 14.96
N ALA A 411 24.52 1.09 15.52
CA ALA A 411 23.84 0.90 16.80
C ALA A 411 22.91 -0.32 16.74
N ARG A 412 22.90 -1.12 17.81
CA ARG A 412 22.15 -2.37 17.93
C ARG A 412 21.28 -2.43 19.17
N THR A 413 21.57 -1.61 20.17
CA THR A 413 20.79 -1.42 21.38
C THR A 413 20.44 0.06 21.56
N LEU A 414 19.44 0.36 22.41
CA LEU A 414 19.13 1.75 22.78
C LEU A 414 20.34 2.42 23.44
N ASP A 415 21.08 1.67 24.25
CA ASP A 415 22.24 2.15 25.00
C ASP A 415 23.45 2.45 24.09
N ASP A 416 23.45 1.93 22.85
CA ASP A 416 24.47 2.24 21.84
C ASP A 416 24.25 3.63 21.20
N LEU A 417 23.07 4.23 21.37
CA LEU A 417 22.72 5.53 20.78
C LEU A 417 23.28 6.68 21.63
N PRO A 418 23.62 7.83 21.02
CA PRO A 418 23.99 9.02 21.77
C PRO A 418 22.83 9.49 22.66
N PRO A 419 23.10 10.11 23.83
CA PRO A 419 22.06 10.51 24.78
C PRO A 419 20.93 11.31 24.14
N GLN A 420 21.25 12.28 23.27
CA GLN A 420 20.25 13.12 22.60
C GLN A 420 19.32 12.32 21.67
N ALA A 421 19.82 11.24 21.04
CA ALA A 421 18.98 10.35 20.25
C ALA A 421 18.07 9.46 21.12
N GLN A 422 18.56 9.06 22.30
CA GLN A 422 17.72 8.37 23.29
C GLN A 422 16.62 9.31 23.81
N ASP A 423 16.98 10.56 24.14
CA ASP A 423 16.05 11.60 24.58
C ASP A 423 14.97 11.89 23.53
N TYR A 424 15.35 11.96 22.25
CA TYR A 424 14.39 12.10 21.14
C TYR A 424 13.38 10.94 21.08
N ILE A 425 13.84 9.69 21.27
CA ILE A 425 12.96 8.52 21.33
C ILE A 425 12.04 8.62 22.55
N HIS A 426 12.58 8.93 23.72
CA HIS A 426 11.82 9.04 24.96
C HIS A 426 10.80 10.18 24.93
N PHE A 427 11.13 11.29 24.28
CA PHE A 427 10.21 12.38 24.01
C PHE A 427 8.98 11.89 23.24
N ILE A 428 9.20 11.18 22.13
CA ILE A 428 8.11 10.65 21.29
C ILE A 428 7.29 9.60 22.05
N GLU A 429 7.94 8.70 22.78
CA GLU A 429 7.26 7.70 23.60
C GLU A 429 6.37 8.33 24.68
N SER A 430 6.84 9.42 25.29
CA SER A 430 6.13 10.13 26.36
C SER A 430 4.97 10.95 25.78
N PHE A 431 5.22 11.67 24.68
CA PHE A 431 4.22 12.49 24.00
C PHE A 431 3.06 11.65 23.42
N LEU A 432 3.37 10.46 22.87
CA LEU A 432 2.36 9.54 22.35
C LEU A 432 1.75 8.61 23.42
N GLU A 433 2.15 8.78 24.68
CA GLU A 433 1.73 7.97 25.82
C GLU A 433 1.83 6.46 25.54
N VAL A 434 2.90 6.03 24.85
CA VAL A 434 3.07 4.63 24.45
C VAL A 434 3.17 3.76 25.71
N PRO A 435 2.26 2.78 25.92
CA PRO A 435 2.25 2.03 27.16
C PRO A 435 3.56 1.27 27.41
N GLU A 436 4.04 1.28 28.64
CA GLU A 436 5.34 0.70 29.06
C GLU A 436 5.52 -0.78 28.66
N VAL A 437 4.42 -1.52 28.56
CA VAL A 437 4.37 -2.92 28.09
C VAL A 437 4.88 -3.08 26.64
N PHE A 438 4.64 -2.09 25.78
CA PHE A 438 5.14 -2.08 24.41
C PHE A 438 6.64 -1.75 24.36
N LYS A 439 7.13 -0.86 25.22
CA LYS A 439 8.55 -0.48 25.32
C LYS A 439 9.45 -1.67 25.71
N ARG A 440 9.06 -2.43 26.75
CA ARG A 440 9.80 -3.63 27.20
C ARG A 440 9.88 -4.72 26.13
N ARG A 441 8.82 -4.86 25.32
CA ARG A 441 8.73 -5.90 24.27
C ARG A 441 9.44 -5.48 22.97
N ALA A 442 9.50 -4.19 22.64
CA ALA A 442 10.33 -3.68 21.55
C ALA A 442 11.82 -3.94 21.83
N LYS A 443 12.30 -3.67 23.05
CA LYS A 443 13.66 -4.04 23.50
C LYS A 443 13.93 -5.54 23.38
N ALA A 444 12.94 -6.40 23.63
CA ALA A 444 13.07 -7.85 23.47
C ALA A 444 13.17 -8.30 22.00
N MET A 445 12.42 -7.66 21.07
CA MET A 445 12.59 -7.91 19.63
C MET A 445 13.97 -7.48 19.13
N GLN A 446 14.47 -6.33 19.59
CA GLN A 446 15.80 -5.83 19.25
C GLN A 446 16.92 -6.77 19.76
N LYS A 447 16.75 -7.33 20.98
CA LYS A 447 17.66 -8.37 21.55
C LYS A 447 17.61 -9.69 20.78
N ARG A 448 16.43 -10.13 20.31
CA ARG A 448 16.32 -11.32 19.45
C ARG A 448 16.98 -11.11 18.10
N HIS A 449 16.84 -9.92 17.51
CA HIS A 449 17.51 -9.57 16.26
C HIS A 449 19.04 -9.60 16.38
N THR A 450 19.59 -8.99 17.44
CA THR A 450 21.03 -9.06 17.73
C THR A 450 21.53 -10.48 18.03
N GLY A 451 20.71 -11.31 18.68
CA GLY A 451 20.98 -12.73 18.92
C GLY A 451 20.97 -13.57 17.65
N MET A 452 20.01 -13.37 16.74
CA MET A 452 19.94 -14.06 15.44
C MET A 452 21.12 -13.69 14.52
N VAL A 453 21.54 -12.43 14.53
CA VAL A 453 22.76 -11.99 13.80
C VAL A 453 24.03 -12.68 14.34
N ARG A 454 24.06 -13.05 15.64
CA ARG A 454 25.16 -13.83 16.23
C ARG A 454 25.08 -15.33 15.92
N GLN A 455 23.90 -15.92 15.79
CA GLN A 455 23.72 -17.37 15.57
C GLN A 455 23.69 -17.80 14.09
N GLY A 456 23.51 -16.87 13.13
CA GLY A 456 23.48 -17.15 11.68
C GLY A 456 24.83 -17.50 11.01
N LYS A 457 25.67 -18.35 11.63
CA LYS A 457 26.84 -18.94 10.98
C LYS A 457 26.51 -20.22 10.19
N GLU A 458 25.36 -20.85 10.40
CA GLU A 458 24.90 -22.01 9.62
C GLU A 458 23.40 -21.86 9.31
N GLY A 459 23.06 -21.63 8.04
CA GLY A 459 21.69 -21.47 7.54
C GLY A 459 21.38 -20.05 7.05
N HIS A 460 21.10 -19.92 5.74
CA HIS A 460 20.63 -18.74 4.96
C HIS A 460 20.81 -17.35 5.60
N ARG A 461 21.73 -16.55 5.03
CA ARG A 461 22.07 -15.21 5.53
C ARG A 461 21.13 -14.16 4.94
N TYR A 462 20.05 -13.87 5.67
CA TYR A 462 19.30 -12.62 5.49
C TYR A 462 20.21 -11.42 5.85
N VAL A 463 20.84 -10.84 4.84
CA VAL A 463 21.61 -9.60 4.99
C VAL A 463 20.65 -8.43 4.74
N MET A 464 20.45 -7.59 5.75
CA MET A 464 19.80 -6.30 5.59
C MET A 464 20.45 -5.56 4.41
N ALA A 465 19.66 -5.23 3.39
CA ALA A 465 20.18 -4.47 2.26
C ALA A 465 20.83 -3.19 2.73
N ARG A 466 22.13 -3.07 2.42
CA ARG A 466 22.80 -1.80 2.36
C ARG A 466 22.30 -1.08 1.12
N GLN A 467 21.76 0.12 1.26
CA GLN A 467 21.74 1.04 0.13
C GLN A 467 23.19 1.47 -0.12
N ARG A 468 23.89 0.81 -1.05
CA ARG A 468 25.26 1.18 -1.41
C ARG A 468 25.30 2.64 -1.89
N GLN A 469 26.34 3.35 -1.46
CA GLN A 469 26.80 4.61 -2.04
C GLN A 469 27.44 4.27 -3.39
N GLY A 470 26.80 4.66 -4.49
CA GLY A 470 27.44 4.71 -5.79
C GLY A 470 27.90 6.14 -6.02
N THR A 471 29.15 6.43 -5.71
CA THR A 471 29.83 7.64 -6.16
C THR A 471 30.15 7.45 -7.64
N ASP A 472 29.38 8.06 -8.53
CA ASP A 472 29.89 8.42 -9.85
C ASP A 472 29.71 9.92 -10.02
N MET A 473 30.82 10.63 -9.83
CA MET A 473 30.97 12.02 -10.24
C MET A 473 30.86 12.08 -11.76
N VAL A 474 29.85 12.79 -12.25
CA VAL A 474 29.81 13.23 -13.65
C VAL A 474 30.86 14.32 -13.80
N GLN A 475 32.05 13.95 -14.27
CA GLN A 475 33.02 14.89 -14.81
C GLN A 475 32.88 14.95 -16.34
N ASP A 476 32.57 16.15 -16.81
CA ASP A 476 32.72 16.58 -18.20
C ASP A 476 34.11 16.24 -18.74
N GLY A 477 34.15 15.57 -19.90
CA GLY A 477 35.41 15.17 -20.53
C GLY A 477 35.25 14.79 -21.99
N LYS A 478 35.39 15.79 -22.88
CA LYS A 478 35.59 15.61 -24.32
C LYS A 478 36.73 14.62 -24.58
N ALA A 479 36.52 13.60 -25.42
CA ALA A 479 37.62 12.90 -26.06
C ALA A 479 37.24 12.40 -27.47
N LYS A 480 37.81 13.08 -28.47
CA LYS A 480 38.18 12.52 -29.78
C LYS A 480 39.27 11.47 -29.54
N GLY A 481 39.29 10.37 -30.30
CA GLY A 481 40.51 9.57 -30.40
C GLY A 481 40.30 8.12 -30.83
N ARG A 482 40.75 7.81 -32.04
CA ARG A 482 40.98 6.45 -32.55
C ARG A 482 41.94 5.69 -31.64
N HIS A 483 41.79 4.37 -31.51
CA HIS A 483 42.80 3.38 -31.94
C HIS A 483 42.29 1.93 -31.76
N ARG A 484 42.45 1.13 -32.82
CA ARG A 484 42.39 -0.34 -32.83
C ARG A 484 43.71 -0.90 -32.30
N TYR A 485 43.67 -2.02 -31.57
CA TYR A 485 44.56 -3.22 -31.53
C TYR A 485 43.98 -4.13 -30.43
N GLY A 486 43.89 -5.46 -30.46
CA GLY A 486 44.23 -6.54 -31.38
C GLY A 486 43.80 -7.86 -30.67
N THR A 487 43.34 -8.83 -31.48
CA THR A 487 43.57 -10.30 -31.45
C THR A 487 44.14 -10.94 -30.15
N VAL A 488 43.72 -12.11 -29.62
CA VAL A 488 43.53 -13.45 -30.21
C VAL A 488 42.80 -14.35 -29.20
N ARG A 489 41.86 -15.20 -29.64
CA ARG A 489 41.71 -16.57 -29.10
C ARG A 489 41.39 -17.53 -30.25
N GLN A 490 42.31 -18.47 -30.48
CA GLN A 490 42.19 -19.59 -31.42
C GLN A 490 41.24 -20.66 -30.88
N GLY A 491 40.58 -21.40 -31.79
CA GLY A 491 40.02 -22.71 -31.42
C GLY A 491 38.90 -23.30 -32.27
N LYS A 492 39.17 -23.57 -33.56
CA LYS A 492 38.61 -24.64 -34.41
C LYS A 492 37.12 -25.04 -34.27
N ALA A 493 36.33 -24.74 -35.32
CA ALA A 493 35.40 -25.71 -35.92
C ALA A 493 35.15 -25.37 -37.40
N LYS A 494 35.25 -26.39 -38.26
CA LYS A 494 35.12 -26.35 -39.72
C LYS A 494 33.64 -26.35 -40.14
N GLY A 495 33.28 -25.57 -41.16
CA GLY A 495 32.01 -25.71 -41.88
C GLY A 495 31.98 -24.78 -43.10
N ARG A 496 32.07 -25.35 -44.30
CA ARG A 496 32.04 -24.68 -45.62
C ARG A 496 30.61 -24.34 -46.02
N HIS A 497 30.40 -23.23 -46.76
CA HIS A 497 29.58 -23.07 -48.00
C HIS A 497 29.53 -21.55 -48.35
N ARG A 498 30.29 -21.08 -49.33
CA ARG A 498 30.00 -20.84 -50.77
C ARG A 498 28.99 -19.71 -51.10
N TYR A 499 29.57 -18.59 -51.58
CA TYR A 499 29.28 -17.75 -52.76
C TYR A 499 27.98 -16.91 -52.96
N GLY A 500 28.23 -15.66 -53.42
CA GLY A 500 27.37 -14.75 -54.20
C GLY A 500 27.30 -13.34 -53.58
N ALA A 501 28.16 -12.33 -53.87
CA ALA A 501 28.30 -11.50 -55.09
C ALA A 501 26.93 -11.13 -55.70
N VAL A 502 26.49 -9.87 -55.82
CA VAL A 502 26.95 -8.73 -56.66
C VAL A 502 26.23 -7.46 -56.12
N GLN A 503 26.88 -6.36 -55.70
CA GLN A 503 27.50 -5.21 -56.40
C GLN A 503 26.53 -4.09 -56.89
N GLN A 504 26.71 -2.88 -56.30
CA GLN A 504 26.70 -1.48 -56.85
C GLN A 504 25.46 -0.98 -57.65
N ASP A 505 25.11 0.31 -57.78
CA ASP A 505 25.67 1.61 -57.38
C ASP A 505 24.59 2.72 -57.58
N LYS A 506 24.75 3.83 -56.83
CA LYS A 506 24.63 5.27 -57.17
C LYS A 506 23.44 5.92 -57.91
N GLY A 507 23.07 7.09 -57.35
CA GLY A 507 22.81 8.37 -58.06
C GLY A 507 21.72 9.24 -57.40
N LYS A 508 22.01 10.27 -56.57
CA LYS A 508 22.23 11.72 -56.86
C LYS A 508 21.09 12.36 -57.69
N THR A 509 20.40 13.41 -57.23
CA THR A 509 20.75 14.87 -57.26
C THR A 509 19.76 15.69 -56.38
N LYS A 510 20.15 16.69 -55.54
CA LYS A 510 20.37 18.16 -55.76
C LYS A 510 19.15 18.90 -56.38
N GLU A 511 18.70 20.12 -56.02
CA GLU A 511 19.28 21.32 -55.38
C GLU A 511 18.18 22.41 -55.07
N ARG A 512 18.39 23.28 -54.05
CA ARG A 512 18.19 24.79 -53.96
C ARG A 512 16.82 25.44 -54.33
N HIS A 513 16.38 26.64 -53.90
CA HIS A 513 16.84 27.75 -53.04
C HIS A 513 15.62 28.64 -52.61
N ARG A 514 15.85 29.50 -51.59
CA ARG A 514 15.17 30.74 -51.09
C ARG A 514 14.33 31.55 -52.11
N GLU A 515 13.33 32.37 -51.73
CA GLU A 515 13.40 33.62 -50.92
C GLU A 515 11.98 34.26 -50.79
N GLY A 516 11.71 35.17 -49.82
CA GLY A 516 10.56 36.10 -49.92
C GLY A 516 9.86 36.52 -48.62
N THR A 517 10.08 37.78 -48.20
CA THR A 517 9.56 38.51 -47.04
C THR A 517 8.16 39.12 -47.28
N ILE A 518 7.35 39.42 -46.23
CA ILE A 518 6.61 40.69 -45.99
C ILE A 518 5.84 40.64 -44.64
N ARG A 519 5.83 41.78 -43.93
CA ARG A 519 5.14 42.11 -42.66
C ARG A 519 3.93 43.04 -42.91
N GLN A 520 3.09 43.19 -41.86
CA GLN A 520 1.95 44.11 -41.63
C GLN A 520 0.56 43.45 -41.84
N GLY A 521 -0.49 43.64 -41.03
CA GLY A 521 -0.74 44.54 -39.90
C GLY A 521 -2.13 44.25 -39.28
N LYS A 522 -2.37 44.84 -38.10
CA LYS A 522 -3.51 44.72 -37.17
C LYS A 522 -4.91 44.91 -37.79
N ARG A 523 -5.93 44.25 -37.21
CA ARG A 523 -7.24 44.86 -36.87
C ARG A 523 -7.98 44.12 -35.74
N LYS A 524 -8.60 44.94 -34.88
CA LYS A 524 -9.46 44.61 -33.72
C LYS A 524 -10.84 44.12 -34.18
N ALA A 525 -11.50 43.29 -33.37
CA ALA A 525 -12.95 43.29 -33.25
C ALA A 525 -13.36 43.00 -31.79
N GLN A 526 -14.08 43.96 -31.21
CA GLN A 526 -14.78 43.89 -29.94
C GLN A 526 -16.07 43.07 -30.11
N GLY A 527 -16.49 42.38 -29.04
CA GLY A 527 -17.83 41.84 -28.90
C GLY A 527 -18.22 41.87 -27.42
N GLN A 528 -18.86 42.97 -27.01
CA GLN A 528 -19.55 43.11 -25.73
C GLN A 528 -20.86 42.30 -25.78
N TYR A 529 -21.18 41.58 -24.70
CA TYR A 529 -22.57 41.29 -24.35
C TYR A 529 -22.77 41.60 -22.87
N HIS A 530 -23.40 42.74 -22.61
CA HIS A 530 -24.13 43.06 -21.40
C HIS A 530 -25.55 43.44 -21.84
N ALA A 531 -26.57 42.73 -21.37
CA ALA A 531 -27.84 43.32 -21.02
C ALA A 531 -28.59 42.36 -20.10
N ALA A 532 -28.86 42.84 -18.89
CA ALA A 532 -29.67 42.21 -17.86
C ALA A 532 -31.13 42.69 -17.97
N ARG A 533 -31.98 41.95 -17.25
CA ARG A 533 -33.34 42.25 -16.77
C ARG A 533 -34.49 42.10 -17.79
N GLN A 534 -35.38 41.15 -17.50
CA GLN A 534 -36.63 41.51 -16.84
C GLN A 534 -37.22 40.34 -16.05
N ASP A 535 -38.06 40.74 -15.11
CA ASP A 535 -38.50 40.10 -13.89
C ASP A 535 -39.98 39.70 -14.04
N LYS A 536 -40.44 38.81 -13.15
CA LYS A 536 -41.85 38.50 -12.80
C LYS A 536 -42.66 37.56 -13.71
N GLY A 537 -43.01 36.41 -13.13
CA GLY A 537 -44.14 35.57 -13.52
C GLY A 537 -44.32 34.36 -12.59
N LYS A 538 -44.85 34.60 -11.38
CA LYS A 538 -45.42 33.55 -10.52
C LYS A 538 -46.69 33.00 -11.18
N VAL A 539 -46.83 31.68 -11.35
CA VAL A 539 -48.10 30.96 -11.18
C VAL A 539 -47.82 29.51 -10.74
N GLN A 540 -48.41 29.17 -9.59
CA GLN A 540 -48.73 27.87 -8.95
C GLN A 540 -47.61 26.89 -8.60
#